data_AF-A0A212CGL4-F1
#
_entry.id   AF-A0A212CGL4-F1
#
_cell.length_a   1.000
_cell.length_b   1.000
_cell.length_c   1.000
_cell.angle_alpha   90.00
_cell.angle_beta   90.00
_cell.angle_gamma   90.00
#
_symmetry.space_group_name_H-M   'P 1'
#
loop_
_entity.id
_entity.type
_entity.pdbx_description
1 polymer ?
#
loop_
_entity_poly.entity_id
_entity_poly.type
_entity_poly.pdbx_seq_one_letter_code
_entity_poly.pdbx_strand_id
1 'polypeptide(L)'
;MQVSMPCVLFAACPSELRLKGGTNAEMAPQIDYTAMVAKDMAAAAVRCIRKEIRDLYVNIQPVQEPKDQAFGNGNGIIIIAETSTGCLFAGSSLGKRGVNADKVGIEAAEMLLANLRHGGAVDEYLQDQLIIFMALASGISRIKTGPVTLHTQTAIHFAEQLAKAKFTVKKSEDEEDASKDTYIIECRGIGMTNPNL
;
A
#
# COMPACT_ATOMS: atom_id res chain seq x y z
N MET A 1 -1.79 13.33 0.63
CA MET A 1 -2.88 12.72 1.43
C MET A 1 -2.39 12.17 2.77
N GLN A 2 -1.23 11.51 2.83
CA GLN A 2 -0.69 10.94 4.08
C GLN A 2 -0.58 11.97 5.23
N VAL A 3 -0.15 13.21 4.95
CA VAL A 3 -0.05 14.27 5.98
C VAL A 3 -1.41 14.76 6.50
N SER A 4 -2.45 14.77 5.65
CA SER A 4 -3.74 15.34 6.02
C SER A 4 -4.59 14.40 6.87
N MET A 5 -4.42 13.08 6.72
CA MET A 5 -5.29 12.10 7.38
C MET A 5 -5.23 12.15 8.91
N PRO A 6 -4.04 12.20 9.56
CA PRO A 6 -3.97 12.39 11.00
C PRO A 6 -4.61 13.70 11.46
N CYS A 7 -4.39 14.80 10.74
CA CYS A 7 -4.97 16.10 11.09
C CYS A 7 -6.50 16.10 11.02
N VAL A 8 -7.06 15.49 9.97
CA VAL A 8 -8.51 15.40 9.78
C VAL A 8 -9.17 14.51 10.85
N LEU A 9 -8.50 13.43 11.28
CA LEU A 9 -9.01 12.54 12.33
C LEU A 9 -9.23 13.27 13.67
N PHE A 10 -8.42 14.30 13.95
CA PHE A 10 -8.50 15.12 15.17
C PHE A 10 -9.13 16.51 14.92
N ALA A 11 -9.79 16.71 13.78
CA ALA A 11 -10.48 17.97 13.50
C ALA A 11 -11.70 18.15 14.42
N ALA A 12 -12.01 19.41 14.72
CA ALA A 12 -13.15 19.77 15.58
C ALA A 12 -14.51 19.56 14.90
N CYS A 13 -14.53 19.39 13.58
CA CYS A 13 -15.73 19.19 12.78
C CYS A 13 -15.43 18.30 11.56
N PRO A 14 -16.46 17.75 10.90
CA PRO A 14 -16.30 17.06 9.64
C PRO A 14 -15.53 17.90 8.63
N SER A 15 -14.44 17.34 8.10
CA SER A 15 -13.56 18.03 7.16
C SER A 15 -13.75 17.45 5.76
N GLU A 16 -13.93 18.31 4.76
CA GLU A 16 -13.94 17.94 3.34
C GLU A 16 -12.63 18.41 2.69
N LEU A 17 -11.86 17.47 2.14
CA LEU A 17 -10.61 17.80 1.46
C LEU A 17 -10.76 17.66 -0.06
N ARG A 18 -10.73 18.79 -0.77
CA ARG A 18 -10.71 18.82 -2.24
C ARG A 18 -9.28 19.06 -2.73
N LEU A 19 -8.64 18.00 -3.21
CA LEU A 19 -7.30 18.06 -3.79
C LEU A 19 -7.40 18.13 -5.32
N LYS A 20 -6.62 19.02 -5.95
CA LYS A 20 -6.48 19.11 -7.40
C LYS A 20 -5.00 18.95 -7.76
N GLY A 21 -4.69 18.02 -8.66
CA GLY A 21 -3.33 17.68 -9.07
C GLY A 21 -3.31 16.44 -9.97
N GLY A 22 -2.12 15.92 -10.27
CA GLY A 22 -1.99 14.68 -11.04
C GLY A 22 -2.45 13.47 -10.22
N THR A 23 -3.38 12.68 -10.77
CA THR A 23 -3.83 11.41 -10.19
C THR A 23 -2.87 10.25 -10.52
N ASN A 24 -2.15 10.33 -11.66
CA ASN A 24 -1.14 9.38 -12.12
C ASN A 24 -0.09 10.09 -13.03
N ALA A 25 1.20 9.69 -12.99
CA ALA A 25 2.28 10.23 -13.85
C ALA A 25 3.26 9.09 -14.24
N GLU A 26 3.76 8.86 -15.47
CA GLU A 26 3.96 9.64 -16.71
C GLU A 26 3.70 8.83 -18.02
N MET A 27 3.12 9.53 -19.01
CA MET A 27 3.03 9.30 -20.48
C MET A 27 2.42 8.01 -21.04
N ALA A 28 1.20 8.11 -21.61
CA ALA A 28 0.48 7.01 -22.25
C ALA A 28 0.06 7.22 -23.74
N PRO A 29 -0.10 6.10 -24.48
CA PRO A 29 -0.54 6.04 -25.89
C PRO A 29 -2.05 6.27 -26.13
N GLN A 30 -2.49 6.22 -27.40
CA GLN A 30 -3.82 6.61 -27.92
C GLN A 30 -5.01 5.74 -27.43
N ILE A 31 -6.24 6.26 -27.59
CA ILE A 31 -7.49 5.87 -26.90
C ILE A 31 -7.96 4.42 -27.09
N ASP A 32 -7.98 3.88 -28.32
CA ASP A 32 -8.47 2.51 -28.55
C ASP A 32 -7.46 1.45 -28.06
N TYR A 33 -6.20 1.85 -27.96
CA TYR A 33 -5.13 1.04 -27.40
C TYR A 33 -5.24 0.94 -25.87
N THR A 34 -5.84 1.92 -25.18
CA THR A 34 -5.91 1.94 -23.70
C THR A 34 -6.78 0.81 -23.13
N ALA A 35 -7.91 0.49 -23.75
CA ALA A 35 -8.78 -0.61 -23.30
C ALA A 35 -8.14 -1.99 -23.53
N MET A 36 -7.38 -2.14 -24.62
CA MET A 36 -6.60 -3.36 -24.89
C MET A 36 -5.44 -3.49 -23.91
N VAL A 37 -4.71 -2.40 -23.65
CA VAL A 37 -3.64 -2.34 -22.64
C VAL A 37 -4.12 -2.73 -21.25
N ALA A 38 -5.31 -2.25 -20.84
CA ALA A 38 -5.88 -2.64 -19.54
C ALA A 38 -6.17 -4.15 -19.46
N LYS A 39 -6.66 -4.76 -20.54
CA LYS A 39 -6.88 -6.21 -20.62
C LYS A 39 -5.56 -6.99 -20.62
N ASP A 40 -4.56 -6.53 -21.36
CA ASP A 40 -3.24 -7.17 -21.44
C ASP A 40 -2.54 -7.13 -20.07
N MET A 41 -2.54 -5.97 -19.39
CA MET A 41 -2.04 -5.83 -18.01
C MET A 41 -2.74 -6.80 -17.06
N ALA A 42 -4.07 -6.86 -17.08
CA ALA A 42 -4.85 -7.74 -16.23
C ALA A 42 -4.55 -9.22 -16.51
N ALA A 43 -4.51 -9.61 -17.79
CA ALA A 43 -4.21 -10.98 -18.18
C ALA A 43 -2.78 -11.40 -17.77
N ALA A 44 -1.79 -10.52 -17.94
CA ALA A 44 -0.42 -10.77 -17.53
C ALA A 44 -0.29 -10.92 -16.00
N ALA A 45 -0.95 -10.05 -15.24
CA ALA A 45 -1.02 -10.14 -13.80
C ALA A 45 -1.65 -11.46 -13.32
N VAL A 46 -2.80 -11.85 -13.88
CA VAL A 46 -3.47 -13.13 -13.56
C VAL A 46 -2.55 -14.31 -13.86
N ARG A 47 -1.87 -14.31 -15.01
CA ARG A 47 -0.91 -15.37 -15.37
C ARG A 47 0.26 -15.45 -14.37
N CYS A 48 0.77 -14.30 -13.91
CA CYS A 48 1.85 -14.25 -12.93
C CYS A 48 1.40 -14.81 -11.58
N ILE A 49 0.27 -14.34 -11.03
CA ILE A 49 -0.28 -14.79 -9.75
C ILE A 49 -0.57 -16.30 -9.76
N ARG A 50 -1.19 -16.81 -10.84
CA ARG A 50 -1.54 -18.25 -10.96
C ARG A 50 -0.33 -19.18 -11.07
N LYS A 51 0.85 -18.69 -11.43
CA LYS A 51 2.07 -19.53 -11.42
C LYS A 51 2.45 -19.93 -9.99
N GLU A 52 2.18 -19.07 -9.02
CA GLU A 52 2.51 -19.29 -7.62
C GLU A 52 1.30 -19.80 -6.83
N ILE A 53 0.13 -19.20 -7.03
CA ILE A 53 -1.11 -19.55 -6.31
C ILE A 53 -2.15 -20.03 -7.32
N ARG A 54 -2.13 -21.34 -7.61
CA ARG A 54 -2.92 -21.95 -8.71
C ARG A 54 -4.42 -21.83 -8.51
N ASP A 55 -4.90 -22.05 -7.30
CA ASP A 55 -6.33 -22.17 -6.99
C ASP A 55 -6.95 -20.86 -6.45
N LEU A 56 -6.28 -19.72 -6.66
CA LEU A 56 -6.78 -18.42 -6.21
C LEU A 56 -7.84 -17.88 -7.18
N TYR A 57 -8.98 -17.47 -6.64
CA TYR A 57 -9.93 -16.64 -7.38
C TYR A 57 -9.33 -15.26 -7.61
N VAL A 58 -9.09 -14.90 -8.87
CA VAL A 58 -8.54 -13.61 -9.27
C VAL A 58 -9.50 -12.94 -10.23
N ASN A 59 -10.02 -11.78 -9.83
CA ASN A 59 -10.91 -10.95 -10.64
C ASN A 59 -10.31 -9.55 -10.78
N ILE A 60 -9.67 -9.27 -11.91
CA ILE A 60 -9.10 -7.96 -12.23
C ILE A 60 -9.97 -7.35 -13.34
N GLN A 61 -10.64 -6.24 -13.03
CA GLN A 61 -11.51 -5.57 -13.98
C GLN A 61 -10.77 -4.44 -14.70
N PRO A 62 -10.69 -4.46 -16.04
CA PRO A 62 -10.16 -3.34 -16.81
C PRO A 62 -11.21 -2.21 -16.82
N VAL A 63 -10.81 -1.02 -16.36
CA VAL A 63 -11.65 0.18 -16.33
C VAL A 63 -10.99 1.27 -17.17
N GLN A 64 -11.79 2.02 -17.92
CA GLN A 64 -11.35 3.20 -18.65
C GLN A 64 -12.18 4.39 -18.18
N GLU A 65 -11.49 5.44 -17.73
CA GLU A 65 -12.14 6.67 -17.30
C GLU A 65 -12.77 7.40 -18.50
N PRO A 66 -13.96 8.02 -18.32
CA PRO A 66 -14.58 8.86 -19.33
C PRO A 66 -13.67 10.04 -19.76
N LYS A 67 -13.74 10.43 -21.04
CA LYS A 67 -12.89 11.49 -21.61
C LYS A 67 -13.08 12.85 -20.95
N ASP A 68 -14.28 13.13 -20.45
CA ASP A 68 -14.62 14.35 -19.72
C ASP A 68 -14.04 14.38 -18.29
N GLN A 69 -13.57 13.25 -17.78
CA GLN A 69 -12.94 13.11 -16.47
C GLN A 69 -11.41 12.97 -16.53
N ALA A 70 -10.83 12.82 -17.73
CA ALA A 70 -9.40 12.63 -17.94
C ALA A 70 -8.77 13.82 -18.67
N PHE A 71 -7.76 14.45 -18.05
CA PHE A 71 -7.01 15.55 -18.69
C PHE A 71 -5.92 15.06 -19.65
N GLY A 72 -5.49 13.81 -19.52
CA GLY A 72 -4.43 13.23 -20.34
C GLY A 72 -4.50 11.71 -20.39
N ASN A 73 -3.63 11.11 -21.20
CA ASN A 73 -3.56 9.66 -21.30
C ASN A 73 -2.68 9.10 -20.17
N GLY A 74 -3.19 8.08 -19.49
CA GLY A 74 -2.48 7.28 -18.49
C GLY A 74 -2.95 5.82 -18.56
N ASN A 75 -2.11 4.89 -18.16
CA ASN A 75 -2.54 3.53 -17.83
C ASN A 75 -1.76 3.03 -16.62
N GLY A 76 -2.38 2.13 -15.87
CA GLY A 76 -1.78 1.52 -14.70
C GLY A 76 -2.67 0.40 -14.21
N ILE A 77 -2.15 -0.36 -13.27
CA ILE A 77 -2.85 -1.48 -12.64
C ILE A 77 -2.58 -1.43 -11.14
N ILE A 78 -3.63 -1.66 -10.37
CA ILE A 78 -3.59 -1.84 -8.92
C ILE A 78 -4.28 -3.17 -8.65
N ILE A 79 -3.62 -4.04 -7.88
CA ILE A 79 -4.11 -5.36 -7.51
C ILE A 79 -4.12 -5.41 -5.99
N ILE A 80 -5.23 -5.83 -5.39
CA ILE A 80 -5.38 -5.96 -3.94
C ILE A 80 -5.68 -7.42 -3.63
N ALA A 81 -4.94 -8.00 -2.69
CA ALA A 81 -5.23 -9.30 -2.10
C ALA A 81 -5.74 -9.12 -0.68
N GLU A 82 -6.84 -9.77 -0.35
CA GLU A 82 -7.38 -9.87 1.00
C GLU A 82 -7.02 -11.25 1.57
N THR A 83 -6.37 -11.28 2.73
CA THR A 83 -6.03 -12.53 3.42
C THR A 83 -7.20 -13.02 4.28
N SER A 84 -7.16 -14.29 4.69
CA SER A 84 -8.16 -14.86 5.63
C SER A 84 -8.21 -14.16 6.99
N THR A 85 -7.19 -13.37 7.34
CA THR A 85 -7.13 -12.56 8.56
C THR A 85 -7.63 -11.12 8.35
N GLY A 86 -8.08 -10.77 7.14
CA GLY A 86 -8.55 -9.44 6.79
C GLY A 86 -7.43 -8.42 6.47
N CYS A 87 -6.18 -8.88 6.27
CA CYS A 87 -5.10 -8.00 5.84
C CYS A 87 -5.22 -7.72 4.35
N LEU A 88 -4.98 -6.48 3.95
CA LEU A 88 -4.99 -6.05 2.54
C LEU A 88 -3.56 -5.79 2.10
N PHE A 89 -3.13 -6.48 1.04
CA PHE A 89 -1.85 -6.24 0.38
C PHE A 89 -2.11 -5.72 -1.01
N ALA A 90 -1.36 -4.70 -1.42
CA ALA A 90 -1.46 -4.14 -2.76
C ALA A 90 -0.17 -4.31 -3.54
N GLY A 91 -0.31 -4.49 -4.85
CA GLY A 91 0.75 -4.34 -5.83
C GLY A 91 0.27 -3.42 -6.93
N SER A 92 1.13 -2.51 -7.39
CA SER A 92 0.76 -1.57 -8.44
C SER A 92 1.93 -1.29 -9.38
N SER A 93 1.59 -0.94 -10.63
CA SER A 93 2.56 -0.41 -11.58
C SER A 93 1.87 0.55 -12.53
N LEU A 94 2.64 1.53 -13.03
CA LEU A 94 2.18 2.55 -13.96
C LEU A 94 2.82 2.32 -15.32
N GLY A 95 2.01 2.42 -16.37
CA GLY A 95 2.50 2.38 -17.73
C GLY A 95 3.42 3.55 -18.03
N LYS A 96 4.47 3.29 -18.79
CA LYS A 96 5.44 4.28 -19.26
C LYS A 96 5.64 4.13 -20.76
N ARG A 97 5.99 5.22 -21.44
CA ARG A 97 6.30 5.19 -22.87
C ARG A 97 7.40 4.16 -23.17
N GLY A 98 7.12 3.25 -24.11
CA GLY A 98 8.05 2.21 -24.53
C GLY A 98 8.07 0.95 -23.67
N VAL A 99 7.25 0.88 -22.60
CA VAL A 99 7.09 -0.31 -21.77
C VAL A 99 5.87 -1.10 -22.23
N ASN A 100 6.04 -2.43 -22.38
CA ASN A 100 4.95 -3.32 -22.75
C ASN A 100 3.93 -3.46 -21.60
N ALA A 101 2.64 -3.44 -21.93
CA ALA A 101 1.54 -3.65 -20.99
C ALA A 101 1.70 -4.94 -20.16
N ASP A 102 2.15 -6.03 -20.78
CA ASP A 102 2.39 -7.29 -20.07
C ASP A 102 3.42 -7.13 -18.94
N LYS A 103 4.47 -6.32 -19.18
CA LYS A 103 5.50 -6.06 -18.18
C LYS A 103 4.94 -5.27 -17.00
N VAL A 104 4.10 -4.27 -17.26
CA VAL A 104 3.42 -3.48 -16.22
C VAL A 104 2.53 -4.39 -15.34
N GLY A 105 1.78 -5.30 -15.97
CA GLY A 105 0.97 -6.29 -15.26
C GLY A 105 1.79 -7.26 -14.40
N ILE A 106 2.92 -7.74 -14.93
CA ILE A 106 3.85 -8.62 -14.20
C ILE A 106 4.50 -7.89 -13.02
N GLU A 107 4.95 -6.65 -13.20
CA GLU A 107 5.57 -5.85 -12.13
C GLU A 107 4.61 -5.64 -10.96
N ALA A 108 3.35 -5.30 -11.24
CA ALA A 108 2.34 -5.15 -10.19
C ALA A 108 2.05 -6.48 -9.46
N ALA A 109 2.00 -7.59 -10.19
CA ALA A 109 1.80 -8.91 -9.61
C ALA A 109 3.00 -9.37 -8.76
N GLU A 110 4.23 -9.19 -9.23
CA GLU A 110 5.44 -9.52 -8.47
C GLU A 110 5.57 -8.65 -7.20
N MET A 111 5.19 -7.36 -7.26
CA MET A 111 5.12 -6.52 -6.07
C MET A 111 4.15 -7.08 -5.03
N LEU A 112 2.95 -7.48 -5.46
CA LEU A 112 1.96 -8.10 -4.58
C LEU A 112 2.48 -9.43 -3.98
N LEU A 113 3.06 -10.30 -4.82
CA LEU A 113 3.57 -11.59 -4.38
C LEU A 113 4.76 -11.43 -3.43
N ALA A 114 5.64 -10.46 -3.66
CA ALA A 114 6.73 -10.13 -2.74
C ALA A 114 6.20 -9.72 -1.36
N ASN A 115 5.13 -8.90 -1.33
CA ASN A 115 4.45 -8.51 -0.09
C ASN A 115 3.80 -9.70 0.63
N LEU A 116 3.22 -10.64 -0.11
CA LEU A 116 2.65 -11.86 0.47
C LEU A 116 3.73 -12.82 1.00
N ARG A 117 4.88 -12.92 0.32
CA ARG A 117 5.99 -13.84 0.68
C ARG A 117 6.66 -13.47 1.99
N HIS A 118 6.81 -12.18 2.30
CA HIS A 118 7.53 -11.76 3.51
C HIS A 118 6.77 -12.08 4.82
N GLY A 119 5.50 -12.50 4.79
CA GLY A 119 4.79 -13.00 5.98
C GLY A 119 4.47 -11.94 7.05
N GLY A 120 4.61 -10.65 6.70
CA GLY A 120 4.19 -9.53 7.53
C GLY A 120 2.70 -9.27 7.35
N ALA A 121 2.08 -8.55 8.30
CA ALA A 121 0.69 -8.11 8.20
C ALA A 121 0.53 -6.82 7.39
N VAL A 122 1.64 -6.12 7.10
CA VAL A 122 1.68 -4.85 6.39
C VAL A 122 2.85 -4.83 5.40
N ASP A 123 2.65 -4.19 4.25
CA ASP A 123 3.68 -4.01 3.22
C ASP A 123 4.69 -2.88 3.58
N GLU A 124 5.79 -2.79 2.82
CA GLU A 124 6.88 -1.84 3.05
C GLU A 124 6.46 -0.36 3.06
N TYR A 125 5.42 0.01 2.32
CA TYR A 125 4.90 1.38 2.21
C TYR A 125 3.86 1.69 3.29
N LEU A 126 3.13 0.69 3.76
CA LEU A 126 2.16 0.85 4.84
C LEU A 126 2.85 0.92 6.21
N GLN A 127 4.04 0.32 6.35
CA GLN A 127 4.82 0.36 7.59
C GLN A 127 5.00 1.77 8.14
N ASP A 128 5.50 2.72 7.33
CA ASP A 128 5.81 4.08 7.79
C ASP A 128 4.53 4.91 8.04
N GLN A 129 3.48 4.67 7.25
CA GLN A 129 2.19 5.35 7.38
C GLN A 129 1.48 5.00 8.69
N LEU A 130 1.66 3.78 9.20
CA LEU A 130 1.04 3.36 10.46
C LEU A 130 1.71 3.95 11.70
N ILE A 131 2.97 4.36 11.62
CA ILE A 131 3.75 4.83 12.77
C ILE A 131 3.05 6.00 13.48
N ILE A 132 2.52 6.97 12.73
CA ILE A 132 1.83 8.11 13.34
C ILE A 132 0.55 7.68 14.07
N PHE A 133 -0.21 6.73 13.51
CA PHE A 133 -1.42 6.23 14.15
C PHE A 133 -1.10 5.41 15.40
N MET A 134 -0.05 4.58 15.35
CA MET A 134 0.44 3.86 16.53
C MET A 134 0.89 4.80 17.65
N ALA A 135 1.58 5.89 17.29
CA ALA A 135 2.02 6.90 18.25
C ALA A 135 0.85 7.65 18.91
N LEU A 136 -0.22 7.93 18.16
CA LEU A 136 -1.41 8.64 18.65
C LEU A 136 -2.38 7.74 19.42
N ALA A 137 -2.41 6.43 19.13
CA ALA A 137 -3.33 5.48 19.73
C ALA A 137 -3.21 5.40 21.27
N SER A 138 -4.29 4.96 21.91
CA SER A 138 -4.27 4.62 23.33
C SER A 138 -3.76 3.20 23.55
N GLY A 139 -2.88 3.02 24.54
CA GLY A 139 -2.35 1.72 24.92
C GLY A 139 -1.15 1.27 24.10
N ILE A 140 -1.04 -0.04 23.87
CA ILE A 140 0.08 -0.66 23.15
C ILE A 140 -0.41 -1.15 21.79
N SER A 141 0.17 -0.59 20.74
CA SER A 141 -0.04 -1.05 19.36
C SER A 141 1.09 -1.99 18.94
N ARG A 142 0.76 -3.05 18.21
CA ARG A 142 1.73 -3.99 17.63
C ARG A 142 1.39 -4.27 16.18
N ILE A 143 2.38 -4.20 15.31
CA ILE A 143 2.26 -4.62 13.92
C ILE A 143 3.40 -5.57 13.56
N LYS A 144 3.08 -6.62 12.79
CA LYS A 144 4.05 -7.52 12.19
C LYS A 144 4.37 -7.05 10.79
N THR A 145 5.65 -6.90 10.46
CA THR A 145 6.12 -6.35 9.19
C THR A 145 7.17 -7.28 8.59
N GLY A 146 7.47 -7.10 7.30
CA GLY A 146 8.73 -7.58 6.72
C GLY A 146 9.93 -6.78 7.27
N PRO A 147 11.07 -6.77 6.56
CA PRO A 147 12.22 -5.95 6.93
C PRO A 147 11.85 -4.49 7.11
N VAL A 148 12.39 -3.87 8.17
CA VAL A 148 12.06 -2.48 8.51
C VAL A 148 12.84 -1.53 7.58
N THR A 149 12.10 -0.75 6.79
CA THR A 149 12.70 0.20 5.84
C THR A 149 13.32 1.41 6.55
N LEU A 150 14.24 2.11 5.86
CA LEU A 150 14.81 3.35 6.37
C LEU A 150 13.74 4.45 6.57
N HIS A 151 12.69 4.45 5.74
CA HIS A 151 11.55 5.35 5.89
C HIS A 151 10.80 5.08 7.20
N THR A 152 10.53 3.81 7.51
CA THR A 152 9.89 3.41 8.77
C THR A 152 10.75 3.80 9.97
N GLN A 153 12.07 3.57 9.92
CA GLN A 153 13.00 3.97 10.99
C GLN A 153 12.99 5.49 11.22
N THR A 154 12.97 6.26 10.13
CA THR A 154 12.93 7.72 10.19
C THR A 154 11.59 8.22 10.74
N ALA A 155 10.47 7.60 10.33
CA ALA A 155 9.14 7.92 10.85
C ALA A 155 9.06 7.65 12.36
N ILE A 156 9.60 6.52 12.83
CA ILE A 156 9.70 6.20 14.26
C ILE A 156 10.50 7.28 14.99
N HIS A 157 11.69 7.63 14.49
CA HIS A 157 12.54 8.64 15.09
C HIS A 157 11.82 9.99 15.30
N PHE A 158 11.11 10.48 14.28
CA PHE A 158 10.35 11.72 14.41
C PHE A 158 9.12 11.58 15.30
N ALA A 159 8.42 10.44 15.26
CA ALA A 159 7.27 10.20 16.14
C ALA A 159 7.69 10.19 17.62
N GLU A 160 8.84 9.60 17.96
CA GLU A 160 9.38 9.62 19.32
C GLU A 160 9.78 11.03 19.77
N GLN A 161 10.39 11.83 18.89
CA GLN A 161 10.77 13.21 19.22
C GLN A 161 9.58 14.15 19.40
N LEU A 162 8.59 14.06 18.51
CA LEU A 162 7.48 15.01 18.46
C LEU A 162 6.34 14.61 19.41
N ALA A 163 5.94 13.34 19.39
CA ALA A 163 4.83 12.85 20.20
C ALA A 163 5.29 12.34 21.57
N LYS A 164 6.58 12.04 21.77
CA LYS A 164 7.09 11.35 22.99
C LYS A 164 6.49 9.93 23.18
N ALA A 165 5.97 9.35 22.11
CA ALA A 165 5.64 7.93 22.06
C ALA A 165 6.92 7.09 22.19
N LYS A 166 6.80 5.82 22.59
CA LYS A 166 7.94 4.90 22.71
C LYS A 166 7.78 3.73 21.77
N PHE A 167 8.75 3.53 20.88
CA PHE A 167 8.76 2.42 19.95
C PHE A 167 9.78 1.36 20.38
N THR A 168 9.50 0.11 20.02
CA THR A 168 10.43 -1.00 20.15
C THR A 168 10.29 -1.87 18.92
N VAL A 169 11.40 -2.15 18.25
CA VAL A 169 11.45 -3.01 17.07
C VAL A 169 12.20 -4.28 17.46
N LYS A 170 11.56 -5.43 17.28
CA LYS A 170 12.16 -6.74 17.57
C LYS A 170 12.01 -7.64 16.36
N LYS A 171 13.01 -8.49 16.11
CA LYS A 171 12.85 -9.58 15.14
C LYS A 171 11.81 -10.57 15.68
N SER A 172 10.92 -11.05 14.81
CA SER A 172 9.91 -12.04 15.17
C SER A 172 10.57 -13.41 15.30
N GLU A 173 10.39 -14.07 16.45
CA GLU A 173 10.93 -15.42 16.72
C GLU A 173 9.90 -16.52 16.40
N ASP A 174 8.64 -16.15 16.18
CA ASP A 174 7.49 -17.06 16.00
C ASP A 174 7.41 -17.73 14.62
N GLU A 175 8.46 -17.69 13.79
CA GLU A 175 8.42 -18.31 12.46
C GLU A 175 9.15 -19.66 12.43
N GLU A 176 8.39 -20.71 12.08
CA GLU A 176 8.91 -22.06 11.79
C GLU A 176 9.91 -22.04 10.61
N ASP A 177 9.82 -21.02 9.76
CA ASP A 177 10.70 -20.79 8.61
C ASP A 177 11.74 -19.70 8.95
N ALA A 178 12.91 -20.13 9.42
CA ALA A 178 14.04 -19.26 9.77
C ALA A 178 14.56 -18.40 8.59
N SER A 179 14.08 -18.64 7.36
CA SER A 179 14.42 -17.82 6.19
C SER A 179 13.64 -16.51 6.09
N LYS A 180 12.53 -16.37 6.83
CA LYS A 180 11.68 -15.17 6.78
C LYS A 180 12.15 -14.11 7.76
N ASP A 181 12.50 -12.95 7.22
CA ASP A 181 12.99 -11.80 7.99
C ASP A 181 11.82 -10.89 8.38
N THR A 182 11.08 -11.29 9.42
CA THR A 182 9.95 -10.50 9.93
C THR A 182 10.25 -9.83 11.26
N TYR A 183 9.57 -8.71 11.49
CA TYR A 183 9.78 -7.85 12.65
C TYR A 183 8.44 -7.49 13.29
N ILE A 184 8.46 -7.32 14.61
CA ILE A 184 7.35 -6.75 15.38
C ILE A 184 7.74 -5.32 15.76
N ILE A 185 6.96 -4.36 15.27
CA ILE A 185 7.02 -2.97 15.71
C ILE A 185 5.96 -2.81 16.80
N GLU A 186 6.40 -2.51 18.01
CA GLU A 186 5.56 -2.19 19.16
C GLU A 186 5.64 -0.69 19.46
N CYS A 187 4.51 -0.05 19.74
CA CYS A 187 4.45 1.33 20.18
C CYS A 187 3.57 1.45 21.42
N ARG A 188 4.07 2.12 22.45
CA ARG A 188 3.23 2.70 23.50
C ARG A 188 2.82 4.11 23.06
N GLY A 189 1.59 4.22 22.57
CA GLY A 189 1.04 5.47 22.08
C GLY A 189 0.65 6.42 23.22
N ILE A 190 0.44 7.69 22.88
CA ILE A 190 0.17 8.77 23.83
C ILE A 190 -1.29 8.85 24.29
N GLY A 191 -2.18 8.06 23.67
CA GLY A 191 -3.61 8.10 23.98
C GLY A 191 -4.29 9.40 23.59
N MET A 192 -3.94 9.95 22.42
CA MET A 192 -4.61 11.13 21.88
C MET A 192 -6.05 10.78 21.52
N THR A 193 -7.00 11.52 22.08
CA THR A 193 -8.44 11.35 21.81
C THR A 193 -8.99 12.60 21.15
N ASN A 194 -9.85 12.44 20.15
CA ASN A 194 -10.60 13.57 19.60
C ASN A 194 -11.86 13.76 20.47
N PRO A 195 -12.01 14.89 21.18
CA PRO A 195 -13.19 15.14 22.02
C PRO A 195 -14.46 15.43 21.20
N ASN A 196 -14.36 15.52 19.88
CA ASN A 196 -15.47 15.82 18.96
C ASN A 196 -15.98 14.59 18.20
N LEU A 197 -15.48 13.39 18.54
CA LEU A 197 -15.98 12.10 18.04
C LEU A 197 -17.13 11.57 18.90
#